data_AF-W7L187-F1
#
_entry.id   AF-W7L187-F1
#
_cell.length_a   1.000
_cell.length_b   1.000
_cell.length_c   1.000
_cell.angle_alpha   90.00
_cell.angle_beta   90.00
_cell.angle_gamma   90.00
#
_symmetry.space_group_name_H-M   'P 1'
#
loop_
_entity.id
_entity.type
_entity.pdbx_description
1 polymer ?
#
loop_
_entity_poly.entity_id
_entity_poly.type
_entity_poly.pdbx_seq_one_letter_code
_entity_poly.pdbx_strand_id
1 'polypeptide(L)' 'MSVREAYEIVIKTEVEKAIEEQGAKIPKKKIGELVTYLSNNPDFLEGISQCVEEDLEDYCENIDIFGIWD' A
#
# COMPACT_ATOMS: atom_id res chain seq x y z
N MET A 1 6.94 -13.72 -7.18
CA MET A 1 6.75 -12.70 -6.14
C MET A 1 5.63 -13.16 -5.25
N SER A 2 5.89 -13.24 -3.95
CA SER A 2 4.92 -13.61 -2.94
C SER A 2 4.01 -12.44 -2.58
N VAL A 3 2.84 -12.72 -2.00
CA VAL A 3 1.91 -11.71 -1.49
C VAL A 3 2.59 -10.80 -0.45
N ARG A 4 3.46 -11.37 0.38
CA ARG A 4 4.25 -10.64 1.36
C ARG A 4 5.21 -9.63 0.71
N GLU A 5 5.94 -10.06 -0.32
CA GLU A 5 6.85 -9.18 -1.06
C GLU A 5 6.09 -8.03 -1.74
N ALA A 6 4.87 -8.29 -2.23
CA ALA A 6 4.01 -7.24 -2.78
C ALA A 6 3.60 -6.21 -1.72
N TYR A 7 3.17 -6.64 -0.53
CA TYR A 7 2.85 -5.74 0.58
C TYR A 7 4.06 -4.91 1.01
N GLU A 8 5.23 -5.53 1.18
CA GLU A 8 6.45 -4.81 1.57
C GLU A 8 6.82 -3.70 0.56
N ILE A 9 6.56 -3.91 -0.75
CA ILE A 9 6.75 -2.89 -1.80
C ILE A 9 5.75 -1.74 -1.66
N VAL A 10 4.47 -2.03 -1.46
CA VAL A 10 3.42 -1.00 -1.29
C VAL A 10 3.71 -0.16 -0.05
N ILE A 11 3.97 -0.81 1.09
CA ILE A 11 4.28 -0.14 2.36
C ILE A 11 5.50 0.77 2.20
N LYS A 12 6.56 0.27 1.55
CA LYS A 12 7.75 1.08 1.31
C LYS A 12 7.45 2.31 0.46
N THR A 13 6.65 2.15 -0.60
CA THR A 13 6.29 3.24 -1.51
C THR A 13 5.52 4.33 -0.78
N GLU A 14 4.53 3.94 0.03
CA GLU A 14 3.71 4.90 0.79
C GLU A 14 4.51 5.58 1.91
N VAL A 15 5.42 4.85 2.58
CA VAL A 15 6.34 5.45 3.55
C VAL A 15 7.27 6.47 2.88
N GLU A 16 7.82 6.17 1.70
CA GLU A 16 8.69 7.09 0.97
C GLU A 16 7.93 8.35 0.53
N LYS A 17 6.70 8.22 0.00
CA LYS A 17 5.82 9.36 -0.32
C LYS A 17 5.51 10.22 0.90
N ALA A 18 5.08 9.61 2.01
CA ALA A 18 4.74 10.34 3.23
C ALA A 18 5.94 11.12 3.79
N ILE A 19 7.15 10.56 3.68
CA ILE A 19 8.39 11.24 4.07
C ILE A 19 8.64 12.46 3.19
N GLU A 20 8.48 12.33 1.88
CA GLU A 20 8.65 13.43 0.92
C GLU A 20 7.63 14.55 1.15
N GLU A 21 6.34 14.21 1.32
CA GLU A 21 5.26 15.17 1.56
C GLU A 21 5.42 15.93 2.88
N GLN A 22 5.87 15.26 3.94
CA GLN A 22 6.14 15.89 5.23
C GLN A 22 7.48 16.64 5.27
N GLY A 23 8.29 16.57 4.20
CA GLY A 23 9.65 17.13 4.17
C GLY A 23 10.58 16.50 5.22
N ALA A 24 10.25 15.29 5.69
CA ALA A 24 10.99 14.62 6.74
C ALA A 24 12.32 14.08 6.21
N LYS A 25 13.41 14.28 6.97
CA LYS A 25 14.72 13.72 6.62
C LYS A 25 14.96 12.44 7.40
N ILE A 26 14.41 11.33 6.90
CA ILE A 26 14.60 10.01 7.50
C ILE A 26 15.79 9.29 6.83
N PRO A 27 16.76 8.77 7.61
CA PRO A 27 17.84 7.96 7.05
C PRO A 27 17.29 6.69 6.37
N LYS A 28 17.80 6.35 5.17
CA LYS A 28 17.35 5.16 4.41
C LYS A 28 17.35 3.85 5.22
N LYS A 29 18.33 3.67 6.13
CA LYS A 29 18.38 2.51 7.02
C LYS A 29 17.16 2.43 7.95
N LYS A 30 16.67 3.58 8.42
CA LYS A 30 15.47 3.68 9.27
C LYS A 30 14.18 3.45 8.49
N ILE A 31 14.15 3.75 7.20
CA ILE A 31 13.02 3.41 6.32
C ILE A 31 12.85 1.90 6.23
N GLY A 32 13.93 1.14 6.01
CA GLY A 32 13.86 -0.33 5.98
C GLY A 32 13.39 -0.95 7.29
N GLU A 33 13.88 -0.45 8.43
CA GLU A 33 13.42 -0.85 9.77
C GLU A 33 11.92 -0.55 9.96
N LEU A 34 11.45 0.62 9.51
CA LEU A 34 10.05 1.03 9.57
C LEU A 34 9.15 0.16 8.68
N VAL A 35 9.55 -0.10 7.43
CA VAL A 35 8.80 -0.99 6.53
C VAL A 35 8.70 -2.39 7.13
N THR A 36 9.77 -2.91 7.72
CA THR A 36 9.77 -4.22 8.39
C THR A 36 8.84 -4.22 9.60
N TYR A 37 8.85 -3.16 10.40
CA TYR A 37 7.96 -3.00 11.55
C TYR A 37 6.49 -2.99 11.12
N LEU A 38 6.15 -2.18 10.11
CA LEU A 38 4.80 -2.06 9.56
C LEU A 38 4.32 -3.37 8.90
N SER A 39 5.20 -4.06 8.17
CA SER A 39 4.86 -5.32 7.49
C SER A 39 4.66 -6.50 8.45
N ASN A 40 5.01 -6.35 9.73
CA ASN A 40 4.72 -7.34 10.76
C ASN A 40 3.59 -6.85 11.70
N ASN A 41 2.99 -5.69 11.45
CA ASN A 41 1.87 -5.18 12.23
C ASN A 41 0.56 -5.61 11.56
N PRO A 42 -0.21 -6.55 12.15
CA PRO A 42 -1.42 -7.08 11.53
C PRO A 42 -2.50 -6.02 11.34
N ASP A 43 -2.68 -5.10 12.28
CA ASP A 43 -3.69 -4.03 12.18
C ASP A 43 -3.38 -3.07 11.03
N PHE A 44 -2.08 -2.82 10.79
CA PHE A 44 -1.65 -1.99 9.67
C PHE A 44 -1.86 -2.68 8.32
N LEU A 45 -1.60 -3.99 8.26
CA LEU A 45 -1.86 -4.78 7.06
C LEU A 45 -3.35 -4.89 6.76
N GLU A 46 -4.19 -5.04 7.79
CA GLU A 46 -5.65 -5.04 7.65
C GLU A 46 -6.15 -3.71 7.10
N GLY A 47 -5.63 -2.58 7.60
CA GLY A 47 -5.96 -1.26 7.07
C GLY A 47 -5.56 -1.09 5.59
N ILE A 48 -4.39 -1.62 5.18
CA ILE A 48 -4.00 -1.61 3.76
C ILE A 48 -4.93 -2.47 2.92
N SER A 49 -5.28 -3.67 3.39
CA SER A 49 -6.21 -4.55 2.67
C SER A 49 -7.58 -3.89 2.51
N GLN A 50 -8.10 -3.23 3.55
CA GLN A 50 -9.37 -2.50 3.48
C GLN A 50 -9.32 -1.35 2.47
N CYS A 51 -8.26 -0.52 2.48
CA CYS A 51 -8.13 0.55 1.48
C CYS A 51 -8.05 0.00 0.05
N VAL A 52 -7.37 -1.12 -0.17
CA VAL A 52 -7.29 -1.75 -1.50
C VAL A 52 -8.64 -2.34 -1.92
N GLU A 53 -9.38 -2.94 -0.99
CA GLU A 53 -10.74 -3.43 -1.25
C GLU A 53 -11.69 -2.29 -1.61
N GLU A 54 -11.68 -1.19 -0.85
CA GLU A 54 -12.47 0.01 -1.12
C GLU A 54 -12.11 0.64 -2.48
N ASP A 55 -10.81 0.82 -2.78
CA ASP A 55 -10.35 1.36 -4.07
C ASP A 55 -10.72 0.43 -5.24
N LEU A 56 -10.72 -0.89 -5.03
CA LEU A 56 -11.12 -1.87 -6.05
C LEU A 56 -12.64 -1.85 -6.25
N GLU A 57 -13.43 -1.76 -5.19
CA GLU A 57 -14.88 -1.60 -5.28
C GLU A 57 -15.21 -0.31 -6.03
N ASP A 58 -14.63 0.82 -5.64
CA ASP A 58 -14.78 2.09 -6.34
C ASP A 58 -14.34 1.98 -7.81
N TYR A 59 -13.21 1.34 -8.10
CA TYR A 59 -12.78 1.12 -9.49
C TYR A 59 -13.76 0.24 -10.28
N CYS A 60 -14.31 -0.82 -9.67
CA CYS A 60 -15.29 -1.69 -10.29
C CYS A 60 -16.64 -0.99 -10.49
N GLU A 61 -17.05 -0.11 -9.59
CA GLU A 61 -18.29 0.68 -9.69
C GLU A 61 -18.15 1.82 -10.71
N ASN A 62 -16.95 2.39 -10.86
CA ASN A 62 -16.67 3.48 -11.80
C ASN A 62 -16.21 3.00 -13.18
N ILE A 63 -15.89 1.71 -13.35
CA ILE A 63 -15.88 1.08 -14.68
C ILE A 63 -17.32 0.81 -15.06
N ASP A 64 -17.84 1.65 -15.96
CA ASP A 64 -19.04 1.38 -16.72
C ASP A 64 -18.83 0.05 -17.49
N ILE A 65 -19.37 -1.05 -16.95
CA ILE A 65 -19.24 -2.42 -17.45
C ILE A 65 -20.04 -2.64 -18.76
N PHE A 66 -20.16 -1.62 -19.60
CA PHE A 66 -20.59 -1.80 -20.99
C PHE A 66 -19.41 -2.36 -21.82
N GLY A 67 -19.16 -3.66 -21.69
CA GLY A 67 -18.69 -4.46 -22.82
C GLY A 67 -17.29 -5.06 -22.78
N ILE A 68 -16.75 -5.50 -21.64
CA ILE A 68 -15.51 -6.31 -21.61
C ILE A 68 -15.68 -7.59 -20.78
N TRP A 69 -16.83 -8.24 -20.91
CA TRP A 69 -16.98 -9.67 -20.61
C TRP A 69 -17.91 -10.27 -21.66
N ASP A 70 -17.37 -10.46 -22.87
CA ASP A 70 -17.86 -11.39 -23.89
C ASP A 70 -16.64 -12.11 -24.49
#